data_AF-W0ECM0-F1
#
_entry.id   AF-W0ECM0-F1
#
_cell.length_a   1.000
_cell.length_b   1.000
_cell.length_c   1.000
_cell.angle_alpha   90.00
_cell.angle_beta   90.00
_cell.angle_gamma   90.00
#
_symmetry.space_group_name_H-M   'P 1'
#
loop_
_entity.id
_entity.type
_entity.pdbx_description
1 polymer ?
#
loop_
_entity_poly.entity_id
_entity_poly.type
_entity_poly.pdbx_seq_one_letter_code
_entity_poly.pdbx_strand_id
1 'polypeptide(L)'
;MWQARLRAEKESITDVQEENIEPNKNDKVILSELQAREYISTFLWLGLLFGLTILLKVPLDSSAEATAVGISKAPWVFGSIQWLLQRFPVWLSGWVLPVLSGIVLLSLPWWAQKIGKMWTWIVFLVLSLTWVGLTFLYWFMD
;
A
#
# COMPACT_ATOMS: atom_id res chain seq x y z
N MET A 1 -57.47 22.62 -9.69
CA MET A 1 -57.36 21.22 -9.20
C MET A 1 -56.12 20.51 -9.75
N TRP A 2 -55.86 20.55 -11.06
CA TRP A 2 -54.69 19.89 -11.69
C TRP A 2 -53.33 20.36 -11.19
N GLN A 3 -53.14 21.67 -10.97
CA GLN A 3 -51.87 22.22 -10.47
C GLN A 3 -51.55 21.86 -9.01
N ALA A 4 -52.56 21.61 -8.18
CA ALA A 4 -52.35 21.18 -6.80
C ALA A 4 -51.82 19.74 -6.74
N ARG A 5 -52.22 18.89 -7.69
CA ARG A 5 -51.74 17.52 -7.82
C ARG A 5 -50.27 17.47 -8.23
N LEU A 6 -49.87 18.29 -9.20
CA LEU A 6 -48.47 18.38 -9.63
C LEU A 6 -47.56 18.93 -8.53
N ARG A 7 -48.08 19.82 -7.68
CA ARG A 7 -47.31 20.33 -6.53
C ARG A 7 -47.12 19.26 -5.46
N ALA A 8 -48.16 18.51 -5.13
CA ALA A 8 -48.07 17.41 -4.16
C ALA A 8 -47.13 16.28 -4.64
N GLU A 9 -47.13 15.97 -5.94
CA GLU A 9 -46.23 14.97 -6.52
C GLU A 9 -44.78 15.46 -6.58
N LYS A 10 -44.57 16.75 -6.87
CA LYS A 10 -43.23 17.35 -6.79
C LYS A 10 -42.71 17.36 -5.36
N GLU A 11 -43.54 17.74 -4.39
CA GLU A 11 -43.20 17.74 -2.96
C GLU A 11 -42.87 16.33 -2.46
N SER A 12 -43.65 15.30 -2.86
CA SER A 12 -43.32 13.91 -2.48
C SER A 12 -42.04 13.40 -3.13
N ILE A 13 -41.69 13.84 -4.34
CA ILE A 13 -40.43 13.44 -5.00
C ILE A 13 -39.23 14.14 -4.33
N THR A 14 -39.37 15.39 -3.90
CA THR A 14 -38.34 16.06 -3.09
C THR A 14 -38.20 15.46 -1.69
N ASP A 15 -39.29 15.10 -1.01
CA ASP A 15 -39.24 14.44 0.32
C ASP A 15 -38.57 13.06 0.25
N VAL A 16 -38.79 12.30 -0.85
CA VAL A 16 -38.14 11.00 -1.06
C VAL A 16 -36.66 11.13 -1.46
N GLN A 17 -36.24 12.27 -2.03
CA GLN A 17 -34.82 12.51 -2.32
C GLN A 17 -34.05 13.16 -1.16
N GLU A 18 -34.72 13.81 -0.21
CA GLU A 18 -34.13 14.37 1.01
C GLU A 18 -34.17 13.44 2.22
N GLU A 19 -34.69 12.20 2.07
CA GLU A 19 -34.47 11.12 3.03
C GLU A 19 -32.99 10.70 3.01
N ASN A 20 -32.18 11.52 3.66
CA ASN A 20 -31.15 11.10 4.58
C ASN A 20 -30.03 10.22 3.98
N ILE A 21 -29.20 10.83 3.13
CA ILE A 21 -27.80 10.41 2.97
C ILE A 21 -26.97 11.10 4.07
N GLU A 22 -27.35 10.98 5.33
CA GLU A 22 -26.33 11.05 6.37
C GLU A 22 -25.55 9.74 6.31
N PRO A 23 -24.20 9.78 6.28
CA PRO A 23 -23.41 8.56 6.31
C PRO A 23 -23.74 7.85 7.62
N ASN A 24 -24.51 6.76 7.54
CA ASN A 24 -24.88 5.94 8.68
C ASN A 24 -23.59 5.45 9.34
N LYS A 25 -23.19 6.12 10.42
CA LYS A 25 -21.99 5.85 11.21
C LYS A 25 -22.08 4.51 11.96
N ASN A 26 -23.13 3.73 11.71
CA ASN A 26 -23.50 2.50 12.38
C ASN A 26 -23.68 1.32 11.43
N ASP A 27 -23.11 1.37 10.22
CA ASP A 27 -22.90 0.18 9.37
C ASP A 27 -21.85 -0.74 10.02
N LYS A 28 -22.21 -1.34 11.15
CA LYS A 28 -21.45 -2.41 11.78
C LYS A 28 -21.54 -3.61 10.86
N VAL A 29 -20.54 -3.76 10.00
CA VAL A 29 -20.41 -4.89 9.09
C VAL A 29 -20.44 -6.18 9.91
N ILE A 30 -21.30 -7.11 9.51
CA ILE A 30 -21.48 -8.37 10.22
C ILE A 30 -20.17 -9.16 10.09
N LEU A 31 -19.66 -9.72 11.20
CA LEU A 31 -18.36 -10.43 11.21
C LEU A 31 -18.28 -11.57 10.19
N SER A 32 -19.40 -12.22 9.89
CA SER A 32 -19.49 -13.26 8.85
C SER A 32 -19.23 -12.72 7.45
N GLU A 33 -19.62 -11.48 7.17
CA GLU A 33 -19.36 -10.81 5.90
C GLU A 33 -17.87 -10.42 5.77
N LEU A 34 -17.25 -9.94 6.85
CA LEU A 34 -15.80 -9.72 6.89
C LEU A 34 -15.03 -11.02 6.65
N GLN A 35 -15.42 -12.10 7.33
CA GLN A 35 -14.78 -13.40 7.20
C GLN A 35 -14.89 -13.95 5.76
N ALA A 36 -16.06 -13.81 5.12
CA ALA A 36 -16.22 -14.20 3.72
C ALA A 36 -15.29 -13.42 2.78
N ARG A 37 -15.17 -12.09 2.97
CA ARG A 37 -14.28 -11.22 2.18
C ARG A 37 -12.80 -11.57 2.41
N GLU A 38 -12.42 -11.88 3.64
CA GLU A 38 -11.07 -12.32 4.00
C GLU A 38 -10.72 -13.67 3.37
N TYR A 39 -11.63 -14.65 3.38
CA TYR A 39 -11.42 -15.94 2.70
C TYR A 39 -11.24 -15.77 1.20
N ILE A 40 -12.13 -15.01 0.54
CA ILE A 40 -12.01 -14.75 -0.90
C ILE A 40 -10.66 -14.09 -1.20
N SER A 41 -10.28 -13.08 -0.41
CA SER A 41 -8.98 -12.41 -0.57
C SER A 41 -7.81 -13.36 -0.35
N THR A 42 -7.91 -14.25 0.64
CA THR A 42 -6.88 -15.25 0.94
C THR A 42 -6.71 -16.23 -0.21
N PHE A 43 -7.80 -16.77 -0.75
CA PHE A 43 -7.75 -17.69 -1.88
C PHE A 43 -7.22 -17.00 -3.15
N LEU A 44 -7.58 -15.74 -3.38
CA LEU A 44 -7.03 -14.95 -4.49
C LEU A 44 -5.52 -14.74 -4.34
N TRP A 45 -5.04 -14.37 -3.14
CA TRP A 45 -3.61 -14.22 -2.86
C TRP A 45 -2.85 -15.54 -2.96
N LEU A 46 -3.41 -16.63 -2.46
CA LEU A 46 -2.83 -17.97 -2.59
C LEU A 46 -2.71 -18.34 -4.07
N GLY A 47 -3.79 -18.16 -4.84
CA GLY A 47 -3.80 -18.41 -6.27
C GLY A 47 -2.77 -17.58 -7.03
N LEU A 48 -2.64 -16.29 -6.69
CA LEU A 48 -1.60 -15.42 -7.24
C LEU A 48 -0.20 -15.95 -6.90
N LEU A 49 0.06 -16.29 -5.64
CA LEU A 49 1.36 -16.81 -5.21
C LEU A 49 1.70 -18.12 -5.91
N PHE A 50 0.76 -19.06 -6.02
CA PHE A 50 0.96 -20.30 -6.77
C PHE A 50 1.17 -20.03 -8.27
N GLY A 51 0.44 -19.09 -8.85
CA GLY A 51 0.66 -18.67 -10.23
C GLY A 51 2.06 -18.11 -10.43
N LEU A 52 2.51 -17.23 -9.52
CA LEU A 52 3.84 -16.65 -9.55
C LEU A 52 4.94 -17.70 -9.37
N THR A 53 4.78 -18.69 -8.49
CA THR A 53 5.80 -19.74 -8.30
C THR A 53 5.92 -20.70 -9.48
N ILE A 54 4.82 -20.97 -10.19
CA ILE A 54 4.83 -21.81 -11.39
C ILE A 54 5.38 -21.04 -12.59
N LEU A 55 4.99 -19.76 -12.74
CA LEU A 55 5.30 -18.97 -13.92
C LEU A 55 6.69 -18.31 -13.85
N LEU A 56 7.12 -17.89 -12.65
CA LEU A 56 8.44 -17.32 -12.42
C LEU A 56 9.38 -18.42 -11.92
N LYS A 57 10.35 -18.77 -12.75
CA LYS A 57 11.50 -19.57 -12.33
C LYS A 57 12.35 -18.73 -11.39
N VAL A 58 12.05 -18.78 -10.09
CA VAL A 58 12.86 -18.12 -9.07
C VAL A 58 14.17 -18.90 -8.95
N PRO A 59 15.33 -18.33 -9.29
CA PRO A 59 16.59 -18.94 -8.92
C PRO A 59 16.65 -18.94 -7.40
N LEU A 60 16.69 -20.13 -6.79
CA LEU A 60 17.06 -20.29 -5.38
C LEU A 60 18.53 -19.87 -5.26
N ASP A 61 18.78 -18.59 -5.06
CA ASP A 61 20.13 -18.05 -5.06
C ASP A 61 20.90 -18.51 -3.80
N SER A 62 22.16 -18.89 -4.03
CA SER A 62 23.19 -19.39 -3.10
C SER A 62 22.80 -20.52 -2.13
N SER A 63 23.24 -21.74 -2.46
CA SER A 63 23.53 -22.78 -1.47
C SER A 63 24.39 -22.23 -0.33
N ALA A 64 24.12 -22.63 0.91
CA ALA A 64 24.91 -22.30 2.10
C ALA A 64 26.37 -22.80 2.02
N GLU A 65 26.68 -23.67 1.05
CA GLU A 65 27.98 -24.32 0.84
C GLU A 65 28.81 -23.73 -0.31
N ALA A 66 28.41 -22.59 -0.89
CA ALA A 66 29.21 -21.91 -1.90
C ALA A 66 30.41 -21.21 -1.24
N THR A 67 31.46 -21.99 -1.00
CA THR A 67 32.80 -21.51 -0.67
C THR A 67 33.25 -20.53 -1.75
N ALA A 68 33.40 -19.26 -1.35
CA ALA A 68 33.92 -18.15 -2.14
C ALA A 68 33.07 -17.68 -3.35
N VAL A 69 31.97 -16.96 -3.06
CA VAL A 69 31.43 -15.96 -4.01
C VAL A 69 31.48 -14.59 -3.32
N GLY A 70 32.33 -13.70 -3.84
CA GLY A 70 32.74 -12.44 -3.21
C GLY A 70 31.68 -11.34 -3.09
N ILE A 71 30.39 -11.63 -3.30
CA ILE A 71 29.30 -10.66 -3.15
C ILE A 71 28.07 -11.40 -2.61
N SER A 72 27.79 -11.22 -1.32
CA SER A 72 26.52 -11.65 -0.72
C SER A 72 25.41 -10.77 -1.28
N LYS A 73 24.64 -11.29 -2.24
CA LYS A 73 23.43 -10.63 -2.75
C LYS A 73 22.31 -10.81 -1.72
N ALA A 74 21.76 -9.69 -1.24
CA ALA A 74 20.60 -9.69 -0.36
C ALA A 74 19.30 -9.97 -1.16
N PRO A 75 18.22 -10.40 -0.50
CA PRO A 75 16.92 -10.56 -1.14
C PRO A 75 16.44 -9.26 -1.82
N TRP A 76 15.68 -9.40 -2.91
CA TRP A 76 15.18 -8.29 -3.73
C TRP A 76 14.44 -7.19 -2.95
N VAL A 77 13.80 -7.53 -1.82
CA VAL A 77 13.12 -6.56 -0.93
C VAL A 77 14.11 -5.49 -0.42
N PHE A 78 15.39 -5.85 -0.27
CA PHE A 78 16.47 -4.95 0.12
C PHE A 78 17.19 -4.30 -1.08
N GLY A 79 16.69 -4.49 -2.30
CA GLY A 79 17.35 -4.01 -3.52
C GLY A 79 17.62 -2.50 -3.50
N SER A 80 16.70 -1.70 -2.98
CA SER A 80 16.92 -0.26 -2.75
C SER A 80 18.12 0.02 -1.85
N ILE A 81 18.21 -0.64 -0.69
CA ILE A 81 19.34 -0.49 0.24
C ILE A 81 20.64 -0.99 -0.42
N GLN A 82 20.60 -2.10 -1.16
CA GLN A 82 21.76 -2.61 -1.89
C GLN A 82 22.25 -1.62 -2.95
N TRP A 83 21.34 -1.03 -3.72
CA TRP A 83 21.68 0.00 -4.69
C TRP A 83 22.33 1.21 -4.02
N LEU A 84 21.74 1.66 -2.92
CA LEU A 84 22.29 2.74 -2.09
C LEU A 84 23.67 2.38 -1.53
N LEU A 85 23.90 1.16 -1.06
CA LEU A 85 25.19 0.69 -0.55
C LEU A 85 26.28 0.64 -1.64
N GLN A 86 25.91 0.39 -2.89
CA GLN A 86 26.85 0.39 -4.01
C GLN A 86 27.27 1.81 -4.44
N ARG A 87 26.46 2.85 -4.14
CA ARG A 87 26.72 4.25 -4.57
C ARG A 87 27.20 5.18 -3.44
N PHE A 88 26.80 4.90 -2.22
CA PHE A 88 27.02 5.76 -1.06
C PHE A 88 27.74 5.03 0.07
N PRO A 89 28.36 5.75 1.02
CA PRO A 89 29.05 5.12 2.14
C PRO A 89 28.09 4.29 3.01
N VAL A 90 28.60 3.18 3.54
CA VAL A 90 27.83 2.14 4.24
C VAL A 90 27.00 2.70 5.40
N TRP A 91 27.55 3.65 6.17
CA TRP A 91 26.84 4.24 7.31
C TRP A 91 25.60 5.05 6.89
N LEU A 92 25.64 5.73 5.74
CA LEU A 92 24.55 6.55 5.25
C LEU A 92 23.40 5.68 4.71
N SER A 93 23.75 4.71 3.86
CA SER A 93 22.80 3.82 3.20
C SER A 93 22.22 2.75 4.12
N GLY A 94 23.04 2.20 5.00
CA GLY A 94 22.62 1.12 5.90
C GLY A 94 21.87 1.60 7.13
N TRP A 95 22.17 2.80 7.64
CA TRP A 95 21.61 3.28 8.90
C TRP A 95 20.81 4.56 8.74
N VAL A 96 21.46 5.63 8.27
CA VAL A 96 20.86 6.97 8.32
C VAL A 96 19.58 7.05 7.50
N LEU A 97 19.61 6.60 6.25
CA LEU A 97 18.45 6.71 5.36
C LEU A 97 17.27 5.81 5.79
N PRO A 98 17.48 4.53 6.15
CA PRO A 98 16.41 3.71 6.72
C PRO A 98 15.82 4.29 8.02
N VAL A 99 16.66 4.72 8.95
CA VAL A 99 16.21 5.28 10.24
C VAL A 99 15.45 6.59 10.03
N LEU A 100 15.96 7.48 9.18
CA LEU A 100 15.30 8.74 8.85
C LEU A 100 13.94 8.49 8.19
N SER A 101 13.87 7.57 7.23
CA SER A 101 12.61 7.15 6.60
C SER A 101 11.63 6.59 7.63
N GLY A 102 12.11 5.79 8.57
CA GLY A 102 11.30 5.26 9.68
C GLY A 102 10.73 6.38 10.57
N ILE A 103 11.56 7.36 10.94
CA ILE A 103 11.13 8.51 11.74
C ILE A 103 10.06 9.33 10.99
N VAL A 104 10.23 9.55 9.68
CA VAL A 104 9.23 10.24 8.86
C VAL A 104 7.90 9.48 8.86
N LEU A 105 7.94 8.16 8.67
CA LEU A 105 6.73 7.30 8.72
C LEU A 105 6.05 7.34 10.09
N LEU A 106 6.82 7.28 11.18
CA LEU A 106 6.33 7.39 12.56
C LEU A 106 5.72 8.77 12.85
N SER A 107 6.18 9.80 12.16
CA SER A 107 5.69 11.18 12.32
C SER A 107 4.43 11.48 11.50
N LEU A 108 4.04 10.59 10.55
CA LEU A 108 2.84 10.75 9.72
C LEU A 108 1.54 10.98 10.52
N PRO A 109 1.21 10.26 11.61
CA PRO A 109 -0.03 10.51 12.35
C PRO A 109 -0.11 11.93 12.90
N TRP A 110 1.02 12.49 13.36
CA TRP A 110 1.10 13.88 13.84
C TRP A 110 0.93 14.88 12.70
N TRP A 111 1.52 14.61 11.53
CA TRP A 111 1.37 15.45 10.36
C TRP A 111 -0.04 15.40 9.77
N ALA A 112 -0.71 14.25 9.84
CA ALA A 112 -2.09 14.10 9.39
C ALA A 112 -3.04 15.01 10.16
N GLN A 113 -2.82 15.17 11.47
CA GLN A 113 -3.60 16.05 12.31
C GLN A 113 -3.27 17.54 12.08
N LYS A 114 -2.00 17.87 11.80
CA LYS A 114 -1.54 19.27 11.75
C LYS A 114 -1.59 19.92 10.36
N ILE A 115 -1.23 19.17 9.32
CA ILE A 115 -1.03 19.67 7.94
C ILE A 115 -2.18 19.22 7.02
N GLY A 116 -2.91 18.17 7.43
CA GLY A 116 -4.07 17.65 6.72
C GLY A 116 -3.76 16.34 5.97
N LYS A 117 -4.79 15.49 5.89
CA LYS A 117 -4.71 14.12 5.37
C LYS A 117 -4.09 14.03 3.97
N MET A 118 -4.43 14.96 3.07
CA MET A 118 -3.98 14.93 1.69
C MET A 118 -2.45 15.07 1.58
N TRP A 119 -1.86 16.04 2.30
CA TRP A 119 -0.42 16.26 2.29
C TRP A 119 0.36 15.10 2.92
N THR A 120 -0.13 14.54 4.03
CA THR A 120 0.46 13.35 4.64
C THR A 120 0.46 12.17 3.68
N TRP A 121 -0.61 12.00 2.91
CA TRP A 121 -0.70 10.95 1.91
C TRP A 121 0.28 11.16 0.74
N ILE A 122 0.45 12.41 0.29
CA ILE A 122 1.46 12.77 -0.72
C ILE A 122 2.86 12.44 -0.22
N VAL A 123 3.22 12.84 1.01
CA VAL A 123 4.53 12.52 1.61
C VAL A 123 4.75 11.02 1.68
N PHE A 124 3.76 10.27 2.18
CA PHE A 124 3.82 8.82 2.25
C PHE A 124 4.05 8.21 0.87
N LEU A 125 3.28 8.61 -0.14
CA LEU A 125 3.43 8.10 -1.50
C LEU A 125 4.79 8.43 -2.11
N VAL A 126 5.26 9.66 -1.98
CA VAL A 126 6.57 10.05 -2.52
C VAL A 126 7.69 9.24 -1.85
N LEU A 127 7.62 9.07 -0.53
CA LEU A 127 8.60 8.28 0.21
C LEU A 127 8.56 6.80 -0.22
N SER A 128 7.37 6.19 -0.27
CA SER A 128 7.20 4.79 -0.71
C SER A 128 7.63 4.58 -2.15
N LEU A 129 7.27 5.49 -3.06
CA LEU A 129 7.64 5.41 -4.47
C LEU A 129 9.14 5.56 -4.67
N THR A 130 9.81 6.38 -3.86
CA THR A 130 11.27 6.50 -3.89
C THR A 130 11.93 5.16 -3.54
N TRP A 131 11.51 4.50 -2.46
CA TRP A 131 12.05 3.20 -2.06
C TRP A 131 11.74 2.10 -3.08
N VAL A 132 10.51 2.04 -3.58
CA VAL A 132 10.11 1.06 -4.61
C VAL A 132 10.87 1.30 -5.91
N GLY A 133 10.96 2.55 -6.36
CA GLY A 133 11.68 2.95 -7.56
C GLY A 133 13.15 2.59 -7.50
N LEU A 134 13.80 2.80 -6.34
CA LEU A 134 15.18 2.38 -6.11
C LEU A 134 15.35 0.86 -6.21
N THR A 135 14.42 0.08 -5.66
CA THR A 135 14.44 -1.39 -5.80
C THR A 135 14.26 -1.83 -7.25
N PHE A 136 13.37 -1.19 -8.01
CA PHE A 136 13.23 -1.46 -9.45
C PHE A 136 14.49 -1.09 -10.24
N LEU A 137 15.10 0.04 -9.90
CA LEU A 137 16.31 0.52 -10.56
C LEU A 137 17.52 -0.39 -10.27
N TYR A 138 17.61 -0.94 -9.06
CA TYR A 138 18.54 -2.03 -8.74
C TYR A 138 18.35 -3.23 -9.68
N TRP A 139 17.10 -3.66 -9.85
CA TRP A 139 16.74 -4.82 -10.68
C TRP A 139 17.05 -4.65 -12.17
N PHE A 140 17.03 -3.40 -12.67
CA PHE A 140 17.34 -3.13 -14.08
C PHE A 140 18.83 -2.93 -14.35
N MET A 141 19.61 -2.58 -13.32
CA MET A 141 21.05 -2.35 -13.44
C MET A 141 21.90 -3.60 -13.13
N ASP A 142 21.33 -4.61 -12.48
CA ASP A 142 21.93 -5.94 -12.24
C ASP A 142 21.64 -6.90 -13.40
#